data_AF-A0A7Y9SQ89-F1
#
_entry.id   AF-A0A7Y9SQ89-F1
#
_cell.length_a   1.000
_cell.length_b   1.000
_cell.length_c   1.000
_cell.angle_alpha   90.00
_cell.angle_beta   90.00
_cell.angle_gamma   90.00
#
_symmetry.space_group_name_H-M   'P 1'
#
loop_
_entity.id
_entity.type
_entity.pdbx_description
1 polymer ?
#
loop_
_entity_poly.entity_id
_entity_poly.type
_entity_poly.pdbx_seq_one_letter_code
_entity_poly.pdbx_strand_id
1 'polypeptide(L)'
;MRTVLRQRLLLAARTDVHAQALEDGWETRCLHCRRRLRLRADGEPLGHSTLEHVVPQAWFGRRAAAPLCALVGGDPNDARNLALACASCNHTKGRHHDARGPQDARAYAVVAALLSARLARWRPLSAPAP
;
A
#
# COMPACT_ATOMS: atom_id res chain seq x y z
N MET A 1 -13.78 7.32 11.00
CA MET A 1 -13.16 6.37 10.05
C MET A 1 -13.34 4.94 10.58
N ARG A 2 -13.56 3.93 9.73
CA ARG A 2 -13.75 2.53 10.20
C ARG A 2 -12.48 1.98 10.85
N THR A 3 -12.59 1.28 11.98
CA THR A 3 -11.47 0.68 12.73
C THR A 3 -10.55 -0.18 11.85
N VAL A 4 -11.14 -0.96 10.95
CA VAL A 4 -10.38 -1.82 10.01
C VAL A 4 -9.46 -1.02 9.10
N LEU A 5 -9.86 0.18 8.66
CA LEU A 5 -9.01 1.03 7.83
C LEU A 5 -7.82 1.58 8.63
N ARG A 6 -8.04 2.02 9.88
CA ARG A 6 -6.96 2.44 10.79
C ARG A 6 -5.94 1.32 10.99
N GLN A 7 -6.41 0.09 11.24
CA GLN A 7 -5.55 -1.09 11.39
C GLN A 7 -4.71 -1.36 10.14
N ARG A 8 -5.30 -1.25 8.93
CA ARG A 8 -4.57 -1.45 7.67
C ARG A 8 -3.55 -0.35 7.39
N LEU A 9 -3.86 0.90 7.74
CA LEU A 9 -2.90 2.01 7.65
C LEU A 9 -1.70 1.77 8.57
N LEU A 10 -1.94 1.35 9.82
CA LEU A 10 -0.86 0.96 10.73
C LEU A 10 -0.06 -0.24 10.21
N LEU A 11 -0.73 -1.26 9.68
CA LEU A 11 -0.06 -2.42 9.10
C LEU A 11 0.87 -2.01 7.96
N ALA A 12 0.41 -1.13 7.06
CA ALA A 12 1.21 -0.59 5.97
C ALA A 12 2.44 0.17 6.48
N ALA A 13 2.28 1.02 7.51
CA ALA A 13 3.40 1.74 8.11
C ALA A 13 4.40 0.80 8.81
N ARG A 14 3.91 -0.13 9.63
CA ARG A 14 4.77 -1.03 10.42
C ARG A 14 5.61 -1.96 9.55
N THR A 15 5.10 -2.35 8.38
CA THR A 15 5.76 -3.26 7.43
C THR A 15 6.49 -2.54 6.30
N ASP A 16 6.82 -1.26 6.49
CA ASP A 16 7.59 -0.43 5.55
C ASP A 16 8.94 -0.06 6.18
N VAL A 17 10.05 -0.50 5.59
CA VAL A 17 11.41 -0.23 6.10
C VAL A 17 11.72 1.26 6.21
N HIS A 18 11.09 2.11 5.41
CA HIS A 18 11.28 3.55 5.49
C HIS A 18 10.41 4.23 6.54
N ALA A 19 9.50 3.50 7.18
CA ALA A 19 8.66 4.04 8.24
C ALA A 19 9.41 4.10 9.57
N GLN A 20 9.31 5.24 10.23
CA GLN A 20 9.87 5.55 11.53
C GLN A 20 8.74 5.72 12.54
N ALA A 21 8.90 5.13 13.73
CA ALA A 21 8.04 5.41 14.86
C ALA A 21 8.42 6.77 15.46
N LEU A 22 7.41 7.55 15.82
CA LEU A 22 7.49 8.82 16.52
C LEU A 22 6.72 8.69 17.85
N GLU A 23 6.89 9.65 18.77
CA GLU A 23 6.15 9.66 20.05
C GLU A 23 4.62 9.64 19.83
N ASP A 24 4.13 10.35 18.81
CA ASP A 24 2.70 10.52 18.53
C ASP A 24 2.17 9.61 17.40
N GLY A 25 3.02 8.73 16.84
CA GLY A 25 2.60 7.81 15.79
C GLY A 25 3.71 7.39 14.84
N TRP A 26 3.47 7.53 13.54
CA TRP A 26 4.34 7.02 12.49
C TRP A 26 4.56 8.04 11.39
N GLU A 27 5.76 8.06 10.85
CA GLU A 27 6.10 8.78 9.63
C GLU A 27 6.68 7.84 8.58
N THR A 28 6.30 8.04 7.32
CA THR A 28 6.93 7.38 6.18
C THR A 28 6.80 8.28 4.94
N ARG A 29 7.06 7.72 3.76
CA ARG A 29 6.98 8.37 2.46
C ARG A 29 5.98 7.69 1.55
N CYS A 30 5.23 8.48 0.80
CA CYS A 30 4.34 8.03 -0.26
C CYS A 30 5.07 7.03 -1.19
N LEU A 31 4.41 5.92 -1.51
CA LEU A 31 4.96 4.92 -2.42
C LEU A 31 5.26 5.50 -3.82
N HIS A 32 4.45 6.45 -4.28
CA HIS A 32 4.56 7.04 -5.62
C HIS A 32 5.55 8.21 -5.69
N CYS A 33 5.31 9.25 -4.87
CA CYS A 33 6.00 10.53 -5.01
C CYS A 33 6.97 10.86 -3.88
N ARG A 34 7.17 9.93 -2.93
CA ARG A 34 8.07 10.08 -1.78
C ARG A 34 7.78 11.23 -0.82
N ARG A 35 6.68 11.98 -1.02
CA ARG A 35 6.16 12.99 -0.07
C ARG A 35 5.99 12.35 1.31
N ARG A 36 6.35 13.10 2.35
CA ARG A 36 6.20 12.72 3.75
C ARG A 36 4.72 12.52 4.11
N LEU A 37 4.42 11.42 4.80
CA LEU A 37 3.08 11.02 5.25
C LEU A 37 3.17 10.66 6.73
N ARG A 38 2.13 10.99 7.50
CA ARG A 38 2.06 10.72 8.93
C ARG A 38 0.74 10.06 9.31
N LEU A 39 0.83 9.16 10.28
CA LEU A 39 -0.31 8.56 10.97
C LEU A 39 -0.15 8.83 12.48
N ARG A 40 -1.27 8.97 13.20
CA ARG A 40 -1.28 8.86 14.65
C ARG A 40 -1.01 7.43 15.09
N ALA A 41 -0.68 7.25 16.37
CA ALA A 41 -0.43 5.94 16.98
C ALA A 41 -1.62 4.94 16.79
N ASP A 42 -2.85 5.44 16.71
CA ASP A 42 -4.06 4.63 16.50
C ASP A 42 -4.35 4.33 15.00
N GLY A 43 -3.52 4.82 14.08
CA GLY A 43 -3.70 4.64 12.64
C GLY A 43 -4.55 5.69 11.95
N GLU A 44 -4.99 6.73 12.66
CA GLU A 44 -5.63 7.87 12.04
C GLU A 44 -4.65 8.63 11.13
N PRO A 45 -4.99 8.85 9.84
CA PRO A 45 -4.12 9.58 8.93
C PRO A 45 -4.09 11.05 9.30
N LEU A 46 -2.89 11.63 9.29
CA LEU A 46 -2.71 13.06 9.36
C LEU A 46 -2.55 13.62 7.94
N GLY A 47 -3.24 14.74 7.68
CA GLY A 47 -3.24 15.40 6.38
C GLY A 47 -3.83 14.53 5.27
N HIS A 48 -3.05 14.31 4.20
CA HIS A 48 -3.50 13.61 2.99
C HIS A 48 -3.01 12.17 2.89
N SER A 49 -2.68 11.52 4.01
CA SER A 49 -2.23 10.13 4.03
C SER A 49 -3.40 9.18 3.76
N THR A 50 -3.24 8.26 2.81
CA THR A 50 -4.26 7.27 2.45
C THR A 50 -3.66 5.87 2.36
N LEU A 51 -4.53 4.86 2.42
CA LEU A 51 -4.17 3.47 2.19
C LEU A 51 -4.23 3.19 0.69
N GLU A 52 -3.16 2.61 0.17
CA GLU A 52 -3.06 2.14 -1.21
C GLU A 52 -3.06 0.61 -1.23
N HIS A 53 -3.93 0.03 -2.07
CA HIS A 53 -3.81 -1.35 -2.52
C HIS A 53 -2.98 -1.35 -3.81
N VAL A 54 -1.73 -1.79 -3.71
CA VAL A 54 -0.77 -1.65 -4.80
C VAL A 54 -1.26 -2.40 -6.04
N VAL A 55 -1.55 -3.69 -5.89
CA VAL A 55 -2.40 -4.43 -6.82
C VAL A 55 -3.86 -4.10 -6.48
N PRO A 56 -4.64 -3.54 -7.42
CA PRO A 56 -6.03 -3.17 -7.17
C PRO A 56 -6.86 -4.39 -6.76
N GLN A 57 -7.75 -4.22 -5.78
CA GLN A 57 -8.59 -5.33 -5.29
C GLN A 57 -9.43 -5.97 -6.42
N ALA A 58 -9.93 -5.16 -7.36
CA ALA A 58 -10.72 -5.63 -8.50
C ALA A 58 -9.94 -6.50 -9.50
N TRP A 59 -8.60 -6.56 -9.39
CA TRP A 59 -7.76 -7.39 -10.25
C TRP A 59 -7.62 -8.82 -9.71
N PHE A 60 -7.88 -9.05 -8.42
CA PHE A 60 -7.82 -10.39 -7.84
C PHE A 60 -8.89 -11.30 -8.47
N GLY A 61 -8.50 -12.54 -8.78
CA GLY A 61 -9.33 -13.48 -9.54
C GLY A 61 -9.28 -13.30 -11.07
N ARG A 62 -8.66 -12.23 -11.59
CA ARG A 62 -8.45 -12.06 -13.04
C ARG A 62 -7.19 -12.83 -13.47
N ARG A 63 -7.32 -13.67 -14.50
CA ARG A 63 -6.20 -14.46 -15.04
C ARG A 63 -4.98 -13.60 -15.41
N ALA A 64 -5.20 -12.44 -16.02
CA ALA A 64 -4.12 -11.53 -16.41
C ALA A 64 -3.35 -10.93 -15.22
N ALA A 65 -3.96 -10.84 -14.04
CA ALA A 65 -3.32 -10.31 -12.83
C ALA A 65 -2.72 -11.39 -11.93
N ALA A 66 -2.95 -12.67 -12.23
CA ALA A 66 -2.54 -13.78 -11.38
C ALA A 66 -1.04 -13.75 -10.98
N PRO A 67 -0.09 -13.39 -11.87
CA PRO A 67 1.31 -13.28 -11.48
C PRO A 67 1.56 -12.22 -10.40
N LEU A 68 0.90 -11.05 -10.47
CA LEU A 68 1.04 -9.99 -9.47
C LEU A 68 0.35 -10.36 -8.15
N CYS A 69 -0.84 -10.96 -8.22
CA CYS A 69 -1.57 -11.40 -7.04
C CYS A 69 -0.80 -12.49 -6.27
N ALA A 70 -0.10 -13.39 -6.97
CA ALA A 70 0.69 -14.45 -6.33
C ALA A 70 1.83 -13.89 -5.46
N LEU A 71 2.46 -12.78 -5.86
CA LEU A 71 3.54 -12.12 -5.09
C LEU A 71 3.08 -11.60 -3.72
N VAL A 72 1.78 -11.41 -3.54
CA VAL A 72 1.16 -10.97 -2.29
C VAL A 72 0.28 -12.06 -1.67
N GLY A 73 0.52 -13.32 -2.03
CA GLY A 73 -0.18 -14.48 -1.45
C GLY A 73 -1.65 -14.62 -1.86
N GLY A 74 -2.11 -13.88 -2.87
CA GLY A 74 -3.49 -13.94 -3.35
C GLY A 74 -4.53 -13.23 -2.47
N ASP A 75 -4.13 -12.59 -1.37
CA ASP A 75 -5.03 -11.78 -0.54
C ASP A 75 -4.88 -10.29 -0.89
N PRO A 76 -5.96 -9.60 -1.32
CA PRO A 76 -5.93 -8.16 -1.56
C PRO A 76 -5.51 -7.34 -0.35
N ASN A 77 -5.68 -7.83 0.88
CA ASN A 77 -5.34 -7.13 2.12
C ASN A 77 -4.02 -7.61 2.75
N ASP A 78 -3.24 -8.45 2.06
CA ASP A 78 -1.92 -8.85 2.54
C ASP A 78 -1.03 -7.62 2.76
N ALA A 79 -0.24 -7.61 3.83
CA ALA A 79 0.64 -6.48 4.18
C ALA A 79 1.62 -6.10 3.05
N ARG A 80 2.02 -7.06 2.22
CA ARG A 80 2.84 -6.85 1.02
C ARG A 80 2.11 -6.06 -0.07
N ASN A 81 0.78 -6.10 -0.08
CA ASN A 81 -0.07 -5.34 -1.02
C ASN A 81 -0.53 -3.98 -0.46
N LEU A 82 -0.29 -3.69 0.82
CA LEU A 82 -0.72 -2.45 1.46
C LEU A 82 0.43 -1.45 1.57
N ALA A 83 0.19 -0.21 1.15
CA ALA A 83 1.16 0.88 1.26
C ALA A 83 0.49 2.20 1.71
N LEU A 84 1.28 3.15 2.20
CA LEU A 84 0.81 4.53 2.34
C LEU A 84 1.09 5.33 1.06
N ALA A 85 0.08 6.07 0.62
CA ALA A 85 0.16 7.01 -0.49
C ALA A 85 -0.44 8.36 -0.08
N CYS A 86 -0.12 9.41 -0.83
CA CYS A 86 -0.87 10.66 -0.69
C CYS A 86 -2.17 10.56 -1.49
N ALA A 87 -3.21 11.27 -1.05
CA ALA A 87 -4.52 11.27 -1.69
C ALA A 87 -4.48 11.56 -3.20
N SER A 88 -3.62 12.48 -3.65
CA SER A 88 -3.48 12.82 -5.08
C SER A 88 -2.92 11.68 -5.93
N CYS A 89 -1.88 10.97 -5.44
CA CYS A 89 -1.31 9.83 -6.16
C CYS A 89 -2.28 8.66 -6.20
N ASN A 90 -2.89 8.33 -5.06
CA ASN A 90 -3.88 7.25 -4.96
C ASN A 90 -5.07 7.49 -5.92
N HIS A 91 -5.66 8.69 -5.87
CA HIS A 91 -6.76 9.07 -6.77
C HIS A 91 -6.38 8.99 -8.26
N THR A 92 -5.19 9.47 -8.62
CA THR A 92 -4.69 9.39 -10.00
C THR A 92 -4.50 7.95 -10.45
N LYS A 93 -3.93 7.08 -9.61
CA LYS A 93 -3.79 5.66 -9.92
C LYS A 93 -5.16 5.01 -10.13
N GLY A 94 -6.11 5.25 -9.24
CA GLY A 94 -7.48 4.72 -9.32
C GLY A 94 -8.18 5.09 -10.63
N ARG A 95 -8.12 6.37 -11.03
CA ARG A 95 -8.77 6.86 -12.27
C ARG A 95 -8.16 6.34 -13.56
N HIS A 96 -6.89 5.94 -13.54
CA HIS A 96 -6.17 5.57 -14.76
C HIS A 96 -5.78 4.11 -14.80
N HIS A 97 -4.87 3.69 -13.92
CA HIS A 97 -4.28 2.35 -14.00
C HIS A 97 -5.28 1.30 -13.55
N ASP A 98 -5.95 1.55 -12.43
CA ASP A 98 -6.87 0.55 -11.86
C ASP A 98 -8.08 0.35 -12.78
N ALA A 99 -8.62 1.45 -13.33
CA ALA A 99 -9.77 1.46 -14.23
C ALA A 99 -9.51 0.76 -15.58
N ARG A 100 -8.28 0.83 -16.12
CA ARG A 100 -7.92 0.15 -17.38
C ARG A 100 -7.78 -1.36 -17.23
N GLY A 101 -7.52 -1.83 -16.01
CA GLY A 101 -7.47 -3.25 -15.70
C GLY A 101 -6.16 -3.94 -16.10
N PRO A 102 -6.00 -5.23 -15.75
CA PRO A 102 -4.75 -5.97 -15.90
C PRO A 102 -4.44 -6.40 -17.33
N GLN A 103 -5.35 -6.22 -18.29
CA GLN A 103 -5.12 -6.51 -19.71
C GLN A 103 -4.46 -5.34 -20.44
N ASP A 104 -4.54 -4.12 -19.90
CA ASP A 104 -3.81 -2.97 -20.43
C ASP A 104 -2.33 -3.09 -20.03
N ALA A 105 -1.46 -3.24 -21.02
CA ALA A 105 -0.03 -3.48 -20.79
C ALA A 105 0.64 -2.35 -20.00
N ARG A 106 0.21 -1.10 -20.20
CA ARG A 106 0.77 0.06 -19.48
C ARG A 106 0.31 0.08 -18.03
N ALA A 107 -0.97 -0.15 -17.77
CA ALA A 107 -1.52 -0.25 -16.41
C ALA A 107 -0.84 -1.39 -15.64
N TYR A 108 -0.72 -2.56 -16.26
CA TYR A 108 -0.03 -3.71 -15.69
C TYR A 108 1.43 -3.37 -15.34
N ALA A 109 2.19 -2.78 -16.28
CA ALA A 109 3.59 -2.43 -16.05
C ALA A 109 3.75 -1.42 -14.90
N VAL A 110 2.88 -0.41 -14.81
CA VAL A 110 2.91 0.57 -13.72
C VAL A 110 2.60 -0.09 -12.37
N VAL A 111 1.57 -0.93 -12.29
CA VAL A 111 1.24 -1.65 -11.05
C VAL A 111 2.36 -2.61 -10.65
N ALA A 112 2.97 -3.31 -11.61
CA ALA A 112 4.11 -4.19 -11.36
C ALA A 112 5.32 -3.43 -10.80
N ALA A 113 5.64 -2.25 -11.36
CA ALA A 113 6.72 -1.39 -10.86
C ALA A 113 6.43 -0.89 -9.43
N LEU A 114 5.19 -0.48 -9.15
CA LEU A 114 4.78 -0.07 -7.80
C LEU A 114 4.84 -1.23 -6.81
N LEU A 115 4.44 -2.43 -7.23
CA LEU A 115 4.51 -3.62 -6.39
C LEU A 115 5.96 -3.98 -6.08
N SER A 116 6.84 -3.96 -7.08
CA SER A 116 8.28 -4.13 -6.87
C SER A 116 8.83 -3.12 -5.85
N ALA A 117 8.48 -1.83 -5.99
CA ALA A 117 8.88 -0.80 -5.04
C ALA A 117 8.31 -1.04 -3.62
N ARG A 118 7.09 -1.57 -3.50
CA ARG A 118 6.49 -1.90 -2.21
C ARG A 118 7.18 -3.10 -1.55
N LEU A 119 7.50 -4.12 -2.32
CA LEU A 119 8.19 -5.33 -1.85
C LEU A 119 9.64 -5.01 -1.44
N ALA A 120 10.34 -4.14 -2.17
CA ALA A 120 11.65 -3.64 -1.75
C ALA A 120 11.59 -2.87 -0.42
N ARG A 121 10.44 -2.26 -0.12
CA ARG A 121 10.18 -1.58 1.16
C ARG A 121 9.62 -2.52 2.23
N TRP A 122 9.33 -3.77 1.92
CA TRP A 122 8.65 -4.65 2.85
C TRP A 122 9.60 -5.13 3.96
N ARG A 123 9.09 -5.13 5.20
CA ARG A 123 9.72 -5.81 6.33
C ARG A 123 8.66 -6.61 7.09
N PRO A 124 9.01 -7.78 7.66
CA PRO A 124 8.11 -8.50 8.53
C PRO A 124 7.78 -7.66 9.77
N LEU A 125 6.62 -7.90 10.37
CA LEU A 125 6.38 -7.42 11.74
C LEU A 125 7.36 -8.16 12.65
N SER A 126 8.16 -7.43 13.41
CA SER A 126 8.90 -8.02 14.51
C SER A 126 7.89 -8.69 15.46
N ALA A 127 8.13 -9.96 15.78
CA ALA A 127 7.38 -10.64 16.82
C ALA A 127 7.48 -9.81 18.12
N PRO A 128 6.44 -9.79 18.96
CA PRO A 128 6.59 -9.23 20.30
C PRO A 128 7.77 -9.93 20.98
N ALA A 129 8.64 -9.16 21.62
CA ALA A 129 9.67 -9.73 22.50
C ALA A 129 8.98 -10.62 23.55
N PRO A 130 9.56 -11.78 23.90
CA PRO A 130 8.99 -12.69 24.89
C PRO A 130 8.79 -12.03 26.25
#